data_AF-A0A842WY71-F1
#
_entry.id   AF-A0A842WY71-F1
#
_cell.length_a   1.000
_cell.length_b   1.000
_cell.length_c   1.000
_cell.angle_alpha   90.00
_cell.angle_beta   90.00
_cell.angle_gamma   90.00
#
_symmetry.space_group_name_H-M   'P 1'
#
loop_
_entity.id
_entity.type
_entity.pdbx_description
1 polymer ?
#
loop_
_entity_poly.entity_id
_entity_poly.type
_entity_poly.pdbx_seq_one_letter_code
_entity_poly.pdbx_strand_id
1 'polypeptide(L)'
;MDVLPGDFVDLPFTLNVFTIIVSLAAVYYWVKLFKRISISDRRDEGWMWIFASVLMVLLLNVSTMLLVSTSGRIPVDSYRVFVVDVKTLEFVNAFSRTVMALSMTIGAYMLYKSMRSRGDVKFMFSPVEHVMEDSSTSEQKFDLKSGCSYLVSADQEDGSVSGWDLFVDLVTHGTMGLVVSRHHPPELRDRYGLVKTPMVWLTQEKVDDSLHPSDLTELSHIIKEFIWKGGETAVLLDGIEYLVLHNSFEDVLKTIQGVDDVVVQNKSCLILTIDPSAVSEQEFHLLKRELNEYMA
;
A
#
# COMPACT_ATOMS: atom_id res chain seq x y z
N MET A 1 -48.42 37.17 45.87
CA MET A 1 -48.48 37.73 44.52
C MET A 1 -47.47 36.99 43.67
N ASP A 2 -48.01 36.02 42.93
CA ASP A 2 -47.63 35.55 41.60
C ASP A 2 -46.14 35.32 41.30
N VAL A 3 -45.71 34.08 41.52
CA VAL A 3 -44.68 33.47 40.66
C VAL A 3 -45.44 32.89 39.47
N LEU A 4 -45.38 33.58 38.33
CA LEU A 4 -45.93 33.11 37.06
C LEU A 4 -45.34 31.72 36.71
N PRO A 5 -46.10 30.82 36.08
CA PRO A 5 -45.56 29.59 35.53
C PRO A 5 -44.77 29.96 34.28
N GLY A 6 -43.51 30.36 34.48
CA GLY A 6 -42.56 30.48 33.38
C GLY A 6 -42.21 29.07 32.95
N ASP A 7 -42.54 28.73 31.71
CA ASP A 7 -42.05 27.56 31.00
C ASP A 7 -40.52 27.52 31.08
N PHE A 8 -39.99 26.93 32.15
CA PHE A 8 -38.67 26.31 32.09
C PHE A 8 -38.87 25.10 31.20
N VAL A 9 -38.84 25.33 29.88
CA VAL A 9 -38.57 24.26 28.94
C VAL A 9 -37.29 23.64 29.45
N ASP A 10 -37.44 22.45 30.01
CA ASP A 10 -36.60 21.26 30.06
C ASP A 10 -35.39 21.27 29.08
N LEU A 11 -34.65 22.36 28.95
CA LEU A 11 -33.53 22.53 28.03
C LEU A 11 -32.43 21.50 28.33
N PRO A 12 -32.09 21.20 29.60
CA PRO A 12 -31.19 20.10 29.93
C PRO A 12 -31.76 18.75 29.54
N PHE A 13 -33.06 18.53 29.74
CA PHE A 13 -33.72 17.26 29.42
C PHE A 13 -33.87 17.05 27.91
N THR A 14 -34.18 18.10 27.14
CA THR A 14 -34.33 18.07 25.68
C THR A 14 -32.98 17.88 24.99
N LEU A 15 -31.93 18.55 25.49
CA LEU A 15 -30.54 18.31 25.04
C LEU A 15 -30.06 16.89 25.38
N ASN A 16 -30.42 16.36 26.54
CA ASN A 16 -30.10 14.97 26.91
C ASN A 16 -30.83 13.96 26.01
N VAL A 17 -32.14 14.14 25.78
CA VAL A 17 -32.93 13.30 24.88
C VAL A 17 -32.38 13.36 23.45
N PHE A 18 -32.04 14.55 22.95
CA PHE A 18 -31.41 14.72 21.65
C PHE A 18 -30.06 13.98 21.54
N THR A 19 -29.23 14.08 22.58
CA THR A 19 -27.92 13.41 22.62
C THR A 19 -28.06 11.88 22.65
N ILE A 20 -29.06 11.35 23.36
CA ILE A 20 -29.39 9.92 23.36
C ILE A 20 -29.81 9.48 21.95
N ILE A 21 -30.67 10.23 21.27
CA ILE A 21 -31.13 9.93 19.91
C ILE A 21 -29.95 9.92 18.94
N VAL A 22 -29.07 10.94 18.98
CA VAL A 22 -27.87 11.01 18.15
C VAL A 22 -26.93 9.83 18.44
N SER A 23 -26.75 9.46 19.71
CA SER A 23 -25.91 8.32 20.09
C SER A 23 -26.46 6.99 19.57
N LEU A 24 -27.78 6.77 19.67
CA LEU A 24 -28.44 5.57 19.14
C LEU A 24 -28.36 5.51 17.60
N ALA A 25 -28.53 6.64 16.92
CA ALA A 25 -28.37 6.73 15.47
C ALA A 25 -26.92 6.42 15.04
N ALA A 26 -25.93 6.91 15.79
CA ALA A 26 -24.53 6.59 15.57
C ALA A 26 -24.26 5.09 15.77
N VAL A 27 -24.75 4.47 16.85
CA VAL A 27 -24.64 3.01 17.06
C VAL A 27 -25.24 2.24 15.88
N TYR A 28 -26.44 2.59 15.44
CA TYR A 28 -27.10 1.94 14.31
C TYR A 28 -26.28 2.04 13.01
N TYR A 29 -25.80 3.24 12.69
CA TYR A 29 -24.97 3.47 11.51
C TYR A 29 -23.67 2.66 11.57
N TRP A 30 -22.99 2.69 12.72
CA TRP A 30 -21.74 1.95 12.94
C TRP A 30 -21.93 0.43 12.88
N VAL A 31 -23.02 -0.12 13.43
CA VAL A 31 -23.36 -1.55 13.27
C VAL A 31 -23.62 -1.91 11.81
N LYS A 32 -24.30 -1.03 11.06
CA LYS A 32 -24.54 -1.23 9.63
C LYS A 32 -23.25 -1.17 8.81
N LEU A 33 -22.34 -0.25 9.15
CA LEU A 33 -21.01 -0.13 8.54
C LEU A 33 -20.16 -1.37 8.83
N PHE A 34 -20.12 -1.81 10.09
CA PHE A 34 -19.42 -3.03 10.50
C PHE A 34 -19.94 -4.27 9.76
N LYS A 35 -21.26 -4.40 9.61
CA LYS A 35 -21.85 -5.48 8.81
C LYS A 35 -21.45 -5.42 7.34
N ARG A 36 -21.31 -4.24 6.72
CA ARG A 36 -20.80 -4.13 5.34
C ARG A 36 -19.34 -4.54 5.22
N ILE A 37 -18.51 -4.13 6.18
CA ILE A 37 -17.10 -4.55 6.24
C ILE A 37 -17.01 -6.07 6.39
N SER A 38 -17.91 -6.70 7.17
CA SER A 38 -17.93 -8.16 7.35
C SER A 38 -18.45 -8.98 6.17
N ILE A 39 -19.11 -8.36 5.19
CA ILE A 39 -19.65 -9.06 4.00
C ILE A 39 -18.54 -9.26 2.93
N SER A 40 -17.44 -8.52 3.01
CA SER A 40 -16.22 -8.77 2.24
C SER A 40 -15.36 -9.84 2.94
N ASP A 41 -15.86 -11.08 2.94
CA ASP A 41 -15.21 -12.40 3.19
C ASP A 41 -14.12 -12.62 4.28
N ARG A 42 -13.55 -11.61 4.97
CA ARG A 42 -12.34 -11.81 5.79
C ARG A 42 -12.35 -11.03 7.09
N ARG A 43 -12.57 -11.76 8.18
CA ARG A 43 -12.58 -11.30 9.57
C ARG A 43 -11.17 -10.87 10.00
N ASP A 44 -11.00 -9.60 10.36
CA ASP A 44 -9.83 -9.12 11.11
C ASP A 44 -10.25 -8.80 12.54
N GLU A 45 -9.52 -9.32 13.52
CA GLU A 45 -9.82 -9.13 14.94
C GLU A 45 -9.67 -7.65 15.37
N GLY A 46 -8.86 -6.85 14.67
CA GLY A 46 -8.66 -5.44 14.98
C GLY A 46 -9.96 -4.61 14.88
N TRP A 47 -10.81 -4.91 13.89
CA TRP A 47 -12.11 -4.24 13.74
C TRP A 47 -13.06 -4.53 14.89
N MET A 48 -12.98 -5.72 15.51
CA MET A 48 -13.81 -6.06 16.67
C MET A 48 -13.43 -5.22 17.89
N TRP A 49 -12.13 -4.97 18.09
CA TRP A 49 -11.66 -4.12 19.20
C TRP A 49 -12.06 -2.66 19.01
N ILE A 50 -11.88 -2.10 17.81
CA ILE A 50 -12.32 -0.73 17.50
C ILE A 50 -13.84 -0.61 17.69
N PHE A 51 -14.61 -1.60 17.24
CA PHE A 51 -16.06 -1.65 17.45
C PHE A 51 -16.43 -1.67 18.94
N ALA A 52 -15.77 -2.51 19.73
CA ALA A 52 -15.99 -2.58 21.17
C ALA A 52 -15.65 -1.25 21.87
N SER A 53 -14.58 -0.56 21.45
CA SER A 53 -14.22 0.77 21.99
C SER A 53 -15.34 1.78 21.73
N VAL A 54 -15.78 1.91 20.47
CA VAL A 54 -16.79 2.91 20.07
C VAL A 54 -18.14 2.63 20.74
N LEU A 55 -18.54 1.36 20.83
CA LEU A 55 -19.77 0.97 21.51
C LEU A 55 -19.72 1.28 23.02
N MET A 56 -18.60 0.97 23.69
CA MET A 56 -18.40 1.27 25.11
C MET A 56 -18.53 2.77 25.40
N VAL A 57 -17.98 3.62 24.52
CA VAL A 57 -18.07 5.09 24.64
C VAL A 57 -19.50 5.59 24.54
N LEU A 58 -20.25 5.08 23.55
CA LEU A 58 -21.64 5.48 23.35
C LEU A 58 -22.51 5.07 24.55
N LEU A 59 -22.26 3.89 25.13
CA LEU A 59 -22.95 3.43 26.34
C LEU A 59 -22.59 4.27 27.58
N LEU A 60 -21.31 4.61 27.77
CA LEU A 60 -20.87 5.41 28.91
C LEU A 60 -21.35 6.87 28.82
N ASN A 61 -21.36 7.49 27.63
CA ASN A 61 -21.90 8.84 27.45
C ASN A 61 -23.39 8.91 27.80
N VAL A 62 -24.20 7.93 27.35
CA VAL A 62 -25.63 7.84 27.71
C VAL A 62 -25.80 7.65 29.22
N SER A 63 -24.95 6.86 29.87
CA SER A 63 -25.00 6.65 31.33
C SER A 63 -24.66 7.92 32.12
N THR A 64 -23.72 8.75 31.67
CA THR A 64 -23.35 9.99 32.36
C THR A 64 -24.42 11.07 32.27
N MET A 65 -25.23 11.08 31.20
CA MET A 65 -26.34 12.02 31.04
C MET A 65 -27.56 11.69 31.92
N LEU A 66 -27.66 10.46 32.43
CA LEU A 66 -28.71 10.06 33.38
C LEU A 66 -28.38 10.46 34.83
N LEU A 67 -27.17 10.98 35.10
CA LEU A 67 -26.73 11.41 36.43
C LEU A 67 -26.88 12.92 36.57
N VAL A 68 -27.78 13.37 37.46
CA VAL A 68 -27.97 14.78 37.80
C VAL A 68 -27.22 15.08 39.10
N SER A 69 -26.28 16.02 39.05
CA SER A 69 -25.59 16.55 40.24
C SER A 69 -26.45 17.66 40.86
N THR A 70 -26.99 17.45 42.07
CA THR A 70 -27.71 18.50 42.82
C THR A 70 -26.97 18.90 44.08
N SER A 71 -26.91 20.20 44.36
CA SER A 71 -26.46 20.78 45.62
C SER A 71 -27.65 21.40 46.38
N GLY A 72 -28.63 20.59 46.80
CA GLY A 72 -29.78 21.10 47.57
C GLY A 72 -30.99 20.15 47.73
N ARG A 73 -31.87 20.43 48.71
CA ARG A 73 -33.04 19.60 49.10
C ARG A 73 -34.08 19.45 47.98
N ILE A 74 -34.57 18.22 47.80
CA ILE A 74 -35.47 17.80 46.70
C ILE A 74 -36.93 17.72 47.20
N PRO A 75 -37.95 18.27 46.49
CA PRO A 75 -39.36 18.09 46.81
C PRO A 75 -39.92 16.70 46.45
N VAL A 76 -40.94 16.26 47.20
CA VAL A 76 -41.38 14.87 47.41
C VAL A 76 -42.00 14.14 46.18
N ASP A 77 -42.16 14.79 45.03
CA ASP A 77 -42.81 14.19 43.84
C ASP A 77 -41.83 13.85 42.69
N SER A 78 -40.57 13.58 43.04
CA SER A 78 -39.49 13.41 42.07
C SER A 78 -39.17 11.93 41.78
N TYR A 79 -39.24 11.56 40.49
CA TYR A 79 -38.86 10.25 39.97
C TYR A 79 -37.36 9.99 40.22
N ARG A 80 -37.06 9.11 41.19
CA ARG A 80 -35.75 8.52 41.56
C ARG A 80 -34.51 9.14 40.89
N VAL A 81 -33.94 10.16 41.52
CA VAL A 81 -32.65 10.76 41.12
C VAL A 81 -31.51 10.07 41.86
N PHE A 82 -30.54 9.50 41.14
CA PHE A 82 -29.29 8.99 41.73
C PHE A 82 -28.34 10.16 41.98
N VAL A 83 -28.14 10.51 43.25
CA VAL A 83 -27.20 11.57 43.65
C VAL A 83 -25.80 10.97 43.74
N VAL A 84 -24.88 11.50 42.93
CA VAL A 84 -23.47 11.07 42.89
C VAL A 84 -22.58 12.30 43.09
N ASP A 85 -21.53 12.17 43.91
CA ASP A 85 -20.57 13.25 44.14
C ASP A 85 -19.85 13.66 42.85
N VAL A 86 -19.55 14.97 42.72
CA VAL A 86 -18.86 15.55 41.55
C VAL A 86 -17.51 14.86 41.33
N LYS A 87 -16.78 14.53 42.40
CA LYS A 87 -15.51 13.80 42.30
C LYS A 87 -15.67 12.42 41.69
N THR A 88 -16.75 11.71 42.02
CA THR A 88 -17.05 10.40 41.46
C THR A 88 -17.41 10.53 39.98
N LEU A 89 -18.14 11.57 39.60
CA LEU A 89 -18.48 11.85 38.20
C LEU A 89 -17.23 12.21 37.36
N GLU A 90 -16.34 13.06 37.88
CA GLU A 90 -15.06 13.40 37.25
C GLU A 90 -14.16 12.17 37.10
N PHE A 91 -14.11 11.31 38.13
CA PHE A 91 -13.38 10.05 38.08
C PHE A 91 -13.91 9.12 36.98
N VAL A 92 -15.23 8.91 36.90
CA VAL A 92 -15.85 8.07 35.86
C VAL A 92 -15.56 8.61 34.46
N ASN A 93 -15.62 9.93 34.27
CA ASN A 93 -15.31 10.58 33.00
C ASN A 93 -13.82 10.47 32.62
N ALA A 94 -12.91 10.61 33.58
CA ALA A 94 -11.48 10.45 33.33
C ALA A 94 -11.15 8.98 33.01
N PHE A 95 -11.75 8.04 33.73
CA PHE A 95 -11.57 6.61 33.52
C PHE A 95 -12.08 6.17 32.14
N SER A 96 -13.27 6.60 31.73
CA SER A 96 -13.85 6.26 30.42
C SER A 96 -12.99 6.75 29.25
N ARG A 97 -12.46 7.98 29.32
CA ARG A 97 -11.53 8.53 28.31
C ARG A 97 -10.23 7.74 28.23
N THR A 98 -9.70 7.30 29.37
CA THR A 98 -8.45 6.54 29.43
C THR A 98 -8.62 5.15 28.81
N VAL A 99 -9.71 4.45 29.15
CA VAL A 99 -10.05 3.15 28.56
C VAL A 99 -10.28 3.26 27.05
N MET A 100 -10.95 4.32 26.60
CA MET A 100 -11.16 4.60 25.18
C MET A 100 -9.83 4.79 24.44
N ALA A 101 -8.95 5.64 24.95
CA ALA A 101 -7.64 5.90 24.35
C ALA A 101 -6.83 4.60 24.22
N LEU A 102 -6.75 3.81 25.30
CA LEU A 102 -6.04 2.54 25.28
C LEU A 102 -6.63 1.55 24.26
N SER A 103 -7.96 1.45 24.21
CA SER A 103 -8.65 0.54 23.30
C SER A 103 -8.50 0.95 21.82
N MET A 104 -8.56 2.26 21.52
CA MET A 104 -8.27 2.79 20.17
C MET A 104 -6.82 2.53 19.76
N THR A 105 -5.85 2.75 20.65
CA THR A 105 -4.43 2.50 20.36
C THR A 105 -4.17 1.01 20.09
N ILE A 106 -4.75 0.12 20.90
CA ILE A 106 -4.63 -1.34 20.69
C ILE A 106 -5.33 -1.76 19.40
N GLY A 107 -6.55 -1.29 19.15
CA GLY A 107 -7.30 -1.60 17.94
C GLY A 107 -6.58 -1.13 16.67
N ALA A 108 -6.06 0.10 16.67
CA ALA A 108 -5.26 0.66 15.58
C ALA A 108 -3.95 -0.13 15.38
N TYR A 109 -3.27 -0.53 16.46
CA TYR A 109 -2.07 -1.34 16.38
C TYR A 109 -2.35 -2.74 15.83
N MET A 110 -3.42 -3.41 16.27
CA MET A 110 -3.80 -4.74 15.75
C MET A 110 -4.22 -4.67 14.28
N LEU A 111 -4.96 -3.63 13.89
CA LEU A 111 -5.28 -3.37 12.49
C LEU A 111 -4.01 -3.15 11.68
N TYR A 112 -3.10 -2.27 12.13
CA TYR A 112 -1.81 -2.02 11.50
C TYR A 112 -0.98 -3.30 11.35
N LYS A 113 -0.86 -4.09 12.42
CA LYS A 113 -0.13 -5.36 12.42
C LYS A 113 -0.75 -6.37 11.46
N SER A 114 -2.07 -6.49 11.43
CA SER A 114 -2.77 -7.42 10.55
C SER A 114 -2.66 -7.00 9.09
N MET A 115 -2.86 -5.71 8.77
CA MET A 115 -2.66 -5.19 7.42
C MET A 115 -1.19 -5.36 6.98
N ARG A 116 -0.20 -5.17 7.87
CA ARG A 116 1.22 -5.44 7.60
C ARG A 116 1.50 -6.91 7.32
N SER A 117 0.89 -7.82 8.09
CA SER A 117 1.03 -9.28 7.90
C SER A 117 0.32 -9.79 6.65
N ARG A 118 -0.67 -9.07 6.12
CA ARG A 118 -1.44 -9.43 4.92
C ARG A 118 -0.83 -8.89 3.61
N GLY A 119 0.17 -8.02 3.72
CA GLY A 119 0.75 -7.31 2.58
C GLY A 119 -0.12 -6.17 2.05
N ASP A 120 -1.23 -5.82 2.71
CA ASP A 120 -2.09 -4.68 2.31
C ASP A 120 -1.51 -3.33 2.77
N VAL A 121 -0.56 -3.35 3.71
CA VAL A 121 0.41 -2.25 3.93
C VAL A 121 1.76 -2.64 3.32
N LYS A 122 1.76 -3.21 2.12
CA LYS A 122 2.91 -3.08 1.21
C LYS A 122 2.70 -1.75 0.47
N PHE A 123 3.18 -0.63 0.96
CA PHE A 123 4.47 -0.19 0.48
C PHE A 123 5.60 -1.05 1.05
N MET A 124 5.80 -2.26 0.49
CA MET A 124 7.06 -2.97 0.66
C MET A 124 8.03 -2.26 -0.26
N PHE A 125 8.59 -1.18 0.27
CA PHE A 125 9.97 -0.88 -0.01
C PHE A 125 10.76 -2.09 0.52
N SER A 126 10.88 -3.16 -0.26
CA SER A 126 12.12 -3.92 -0.21
C SER A 126 13.11 -2.95 -0.83
N PRO A 127 13.96 -2.26 -0.03
CA PRO A 127 14.90 -1.33 -0.63
C PRO A 127 15.77 -2.16 -1.55
N VAL A 128 15.56 -1.99 -2.85
CA VAL A 128 16.41 -2.59 -3.87
C VAL A 128 17.81 -2.07 -3.57
N GLU A 129 18.66 -2.93 -3.02
CA GLU A 129 19.97 -2.50 -2.57
C GLU A 129 20.81 -2.12 -3.78
N HIS A 130 21.41 -0.93 -3.73
CA HIS A 130 22.33 -0.44 -4.73
C HIS A 130 23.70 -1.07 -4.51
N VAL A 131 23.90 -2.26 -5.08
CA VAL A 131 25.16 -2.99 -4.96
C VAL A 131 25.75 -3.23 -6.35
N MET A 132 26.99 -2.78 -6.54
CA MET A 132 27.76 -3.06 -7.75
C MET A 132 28.29 -4.50 -7.73
N GLU A 133 28.24 -5.17 -8.88
CA GLU A 133 28.93 -6.44 -9.06
C GLU A 133 30.46 -6.25 -9.04
N ASP A 134 31.19 -7.35 -8.85
CA ASP A 134 32.63 -7.30 -8.99
C ASP A 134 32.99 -7.05 -10.46
N SER A 135 33.83 -6.04 -10.69
CA SER A 135 34.20 -5.60 -12.04
C SER A 135 34.97 -6.70 -12.78
N SER A 136 34.54 -7.05 -13.99
CA SER A 136 35.32 -7.92 -14.87
C SER A 136 36.57 -7.19 -15.39
N THR A 137 37.63 -7.93 -15.69
CA THR A 137 38.87 -7.38 -16.29
C THR A 137 38.81 -7.20 -17.81
N SER A 138 37.72 -7.62 -18.47
CA SER A 138 37.53 -7.44 -19.91
C SER A 138 37.15 -5.99 -20.25
N GLU A 139 37.31 -5.62 -21.52
CA GLU A 139 36.72 -4.38 -22.04
C GLU A 139 35.21 -4.58 -22.24
N GLN A 140 34.44 -3.52 -21.98
CA GLN A 140 33.00 -3.49 -22.20
C GLN A 140 32.69 -3.77 -23.67
N LYS A 141 31.86 -4.79 -23.93
CA LYS A 141 31.63 -5.29 -25.28
C LYS A 141 30.58 -4.47 -26.04
N PHE A 142 29.60 -3.91 -25.34
CA PHE A 142 28.46 -3.22 -25.94
C PHE A 142 28.43 -1.73 -25.52
N ASP A 143 28.37 -0.83 -26.52
CA ASP A 143 28.25 0.61 -26.29
C ASP A 143 26.77 1.02 -26.34
N LEU A 144 26.12 0.98 -25.18
CA LEU A 144 24.75 1.47 -24.99
C LEU A 144 24.79 2.94 -24.58
N LYS A 145 23.95 3.75 -25.22
CA LYS A 145 23.84 5.18 -24.91
C LYS A 145 23.16 5.36 -23.56
N SER A 146 23.81 6.15 -22.72
CA SER A 146 23.23 6.60 -21.45
C SER A 146 21.93 7.38 -21.66
N GLY A 147 20.95 7.15 -20.79
CA GLY A 147 19.63 7.79 -20.85
C GLY A 147 18.75 7.27 -21.98
N CYS A 148 18.96 6.03 -22.44
CA CYS A 148 18.16 5.42 -23.51
C CYS A 148 17.51 4.12 -23.03
N SER A 149 16.31 3.87 -23.53
CA SER A 149 15.63 2.59 -23.37
C SER A 149 15.68 1.80 -24.67
N TYR A 150 15.92 0.50 -24.55
CA TYR A 150 16.16 -0.43 -25.64
C TYR A 150 15.13 -1.55 -25.65
N LEU A 151 14.60 -1.85 -26.84
CA LEU A 151 13.79 -3.03 -27.10
C LEU A 151 14.68 -4.09 -27.75
N VAL A 152 14.75 -5.26 -27.13
CA VAL A 152 15.54 -6.41 -27.62
C VAL A 152 14.59 -7.57 -27.86
N SER A 153 14.63 -8.11 -29.06
CA SER A 153 13.83 -9.29 -29.39
C SER A 153 14.41 -10.52 -28.69
N ALA A 154 13.54 -11.36 -28.12
CA ALA A 154 13.91 -12.60 -27.45
C ALA A 154 14.05 -13.79 -28.42
N ASP A 155 13.86 -13.56 -29.72
CA ASP A 155 14.06 -14.56 -30.75
C ASP A 155 15.54 -14.93 -30.89
N GLN A 156 15.83 -16.22 -30.67
CA GLN A 156 17.16 -16.78 -30.84
C GLN A 156 17.39 -17.09 -32.32
N GLU A 157 17.57 -16.06 -33.13
CA GLU A 157 18.29 -16.25 -34.40
C GLU A 157 19.78 -16.43 -34.08
N ASP A 158 20.43 -17.38 -34.76
CA ASP A 158 21.86 -17.68 -34.55
C ASP A 158 22.71 -16.42 -34.73
N GLY A 159 23.31 -15.94 -33.65
CA GLY A 159 24.16 -14.75 -33.62
C GLY A 159 23.51 -13.47 -33.06
N SER A 160 22.22 -13.50 -32.72
CA SER A 160 21.53 -12.37 -32.07
C SER A 160 22.02 -12.17 -30.62
N VAL A 161 22.18 -10.90 -30.22
CA VAL A 161 22.57 -10.53 -28.86
C VAL A 161 21.34 -10.50 -27.98
N SER A 162 21.36 -11.25 -26.86
CA SER A 162 20.22 -11.24 -25.93
C SER A 162 20.25 -10.00 -25.04
N GLY A 163 19.08 -9.56 -24.58
CA GLY A 163 19.00 -8.45 -23.61
C GLY A 163 19.70 -8.78 -22.28
N TRP A 164 19.81 -10.06 -21.95
CA TRP A 164 20.61 -10.54 -20.83
C TRP A 164 22.11 -10.30 -21.04
N ASP A 165 22.64 -10.54 -22.23
CA ASP A 165 24.07 -10.30 -22.53
C ASP A 165 24.42 -8.80 -22.40
N LEU A 166 23.54 -7.93 -22.90
CA LEU A 166 23.67 -6.48 -22.76
C LEU A 166 23.68 -6.06 -21.29
N PHE A 167 22.75 -6.59 -20.50
CA PHE A 167 22.63 -6.26 -19.09
C PHE A 167 23.84 -6.75 -18.28
N VAL A 168 24.28 -8.00 -18.50
CA VAL A 168 25.44 -8.58 -17.81
C VAL A 168 26.71 -7.79 -18.11
N ASP A 169 26.91 -7.35 -19.36
CA ASP A 169 28.03 -6.49 -19.73
C ASP A 169 27.99 -5.16 -18.96
N LEU A 170 26.84 -4.47 -18.88
CA LEU A 170 26.74 -3.21 -18.12
C LEU A 170 27.07 -3.38 -16.63
N VAL A 171 26.53 -4.41 -15.97
CA VAL A 171 26.69 -4.57 -14.51
C VAL A 171 28.08 -5.05 -14.12
N THR A 172 28.72 -5.87 -14.97
CA THR A 172 30.09 -6.34 -14.76
C THR A 172 31.15 -5.27 -15.08
N HIS A 173 30.76 -4.14 -15.67
CA HIS A 173 31.62 -2.99 -15.93
C HIS A 173 31.31 -1.77 -15.04
N GLY A 174 30.68 -2.01 -13.88
CA GLY A 174 30.54 -1.01 -12.82
C GLY A 174 29.21 -0.26 -12.80
N THR A 175 28.23 -0.68 -13.60
CA THR A 175 26.86 -0.13 -13.53
C THR A 175 26.05 -0.88 -12.48
N MET A 176 25.25 -0.17 -11.68
CA MET A 176 24.32 -0.83 -10.75
C MET A 176 23.12 -1.36 -11.53
N GLY A 177 22.80 -2.65 -11.34
CA GLY A 177 21.74 -3.35 -12.08
C GLY A 177 20.48 -3.64 -11.26
N LEU A 178 19.33 -3.66 -11.91
CA LEU A 178 18.10 -4.27 -11.39
C LEU A 178 17.51 -5.20 -12.46
N VAL A 179 17.16 -6.41 -12.07
CA VAL A 179 16.45 -7.35 -12.94
C VAL A 179 15.00 -7.46 -12.49
N VAL A 180 14.07 -7.42 -13.43
CA VAL A 180 12.68 -7.85 -13.24
C VAL A 180 12.45 -9.02 -14.19
N SER A 181 12.13 -10.21 -13.67
CA SER A 181 11.90 -11.39 -14.51
C SER A 181 10.83 -12.32 -13.96
N ARG A 182 10.18 -13.08 -14.85
CA ARG A 182 9.32 -14.23 -14.50
C ARG A 182 10.11 -15.45 -14.02
N HIS A 183 11.42 -15.47 -14.26
CA HIS A 183 12.31 -16.56 -13.84
C HIS A 183 12.73 -16.42 -12.38
N HIS A 184 12.87 -17.55 -11.71
CA HIS A 184 13.18 -17.60 -10.28
C HIS A 184 14.61 -17.08 -10.03
N PRO A 185 14.84 -16.13 -9.10
CA PRO A 185 16.14 -15.46 -8.97
C PRO A 185 17.35 -16.39 -8.78
N PRO A 186 17.32 -17.43 -7.92
CA PRO A 186 18.43 -18.38 -7.81
C PRO A 186 18.88 -19.00 -9.14
N GLU A 187 17.94 -19.34 -10.03
CA GLU A 187 18.27 -19.92 -11.34
C GLU A 187 18.98 -18.90 -12.24
N LEU A 188 18.56 -17.63 -12.18
CA LEU A 188 19.17 -16.53 -12.93
C LEU A 188 20.57 -16.20 -12.42
N ARG A 189 20.77 -16.24 -11.09
CA ARG A 189 22.09 -16.02 -10.47
C ARG A 189 23.08 -17.08 -10.92
N ASP A 190 22.67 -18.35 -10.90
CA ASP A 190 23.51 -19.47 -11.34
C ASP A 190 23.84 -19.38 -12.84
N ARG A 191 22.88 -18.96 -13.67
CA ARG A 191 23.04 -18.86 -15.12
C ARG A 191 23.95 -17.72 -15.55
N TYR A 192 23.83 -16.54 -14.93
CA TYR A 192 24.51 -15.31 -15.36
C TYR A 192 25.62 -14.84 -14.42
N GLY A 193 25.86 -15.54 -13.31
CA GLY A 193 26.92 -15.20 -12.36
C GLY A 193 26.67 -13.92 -11.55
N LEU A 194 25.41 -13.47 -11.47
CA LEU A 194 25.02 -12.23 -10.79
C LEU A 194 24.80 -12.49 -9.29
N VAL A 195 25.76 -12.12 -8.45
CA VAL A 195 25.72 -12.43 -7.01
C VAL A 195 25.03 -11.34 -6.20
N LYS A 196 25.24 -10.07 -6.57
CA LYS A 196 24.81 -8.90 -5.79
C LYS A 196 23.64 -8.15 -6.40
N THR A 197 23.42 -8.33 -7.70
CA THR A 197 22.37 -7.66 -8.46
C THR A 197 21.00 -8.00 -7.84
N PRO A 198 20.20 -7.00 -7.44
CA PRO A 198 18.84 -7.23 -6.98
C PRO A 198 17.94 -7.70 -8.13
N MET A 199 17.04 -8.63 -7.80
CA MET A 199 16.12 -9.25 -8.77
C MET A 199 14.70 -9.25 -8.21
N VAL A 200 13.74 -8.75 -8.98
CA VAL A 200 12.31 -8.80 -8.69
C VAL A 200 11.71 -9.97 -9.45
N TRP A 201 11.09 -10.90 -8.72
CA TRP A 201 10.46 -12.07 -9.33
C TRP A 201 8.97 -11.82 -9.60
N LEU A 202 8.56 -11.85 -10.87
CA LEU A 202 7.17 -11.77 -11.28
C LEU A 202 6.48 -13.13 -11.11
N THR A 203 5.56 -13.23 -10.16
CA THR A 203 4.77 -14.45 -9.94
C THR A 203 3.41 -14.15 -9.31
N GLN A 204 2.41 -14.98 -9.64
CA GLN A 204 1.10 -14.92 -9.00
C GLN A 204 1.14 -15.47 -7.55
N GLU A 205 2.16 -16.27 -7.23
CA GLU A 205 2.32 -16.86 -5.91
C GLU A 205 2.76 -15.79 -4.90
N LYS A 206 2.11 -15.80 -3.72
CA LYS A 206 2.48 -14.92 -2.62
C LYS A 206 3.73 -15.45 -1.92
N VAL A 207 4.89 -15.06 -2.46
CA VAL A 207 6.22 -15.38 -1.96
C VAL A 207 6.89 -14.09 -1.47
N ASP A 208 7.80 -14.21 -0.51
CA ASP A 208 8.62 -13.07 -0.09
C ASP A 208 9.52 -12.62 -1.25
N ASP A 209 9.72 -11.30 -1.37
CA ASP A 209 10.48 -10.64 -2.46
C ASP A 209 9.98 -10.96 -3.89
N SER A 210 8.70 -11.31 -4.03
CA SER A 210 8.01 -11.39 -5.32
C SER A 210 7.02 -10.23 -5.54
N LEU A 211 6.72 -10.02 -6.81
CA LEU A 211 5.76 -9.04 -7.29
C LEU A 211 4.68 -9.72 -8.13
N HIS A 212 3.42 -9.40 -7.83
CA HIS A 212 2.30 -9.91 -8.62
C HIS A 212 2.28 -9.20 -9.99
N PRO A 213 2.16 -9.93 -11.12
CA PRO A 213 2.24 -9.32 -12.47
C PRO A 213 1.15 -8.29 -12.75
N SER A 214 0.00 -8.39 -12.09
CA SER A 214 -1.07 -7.37 -12.18
C SER A 214 -0.81 -6.08 -11.41
N ASP A 215 0.23 -6.02 -10.56
CA ASP A 215 0.56 -4.80 -9.80
C ASP A 215 1.58 -3.94 -10.55
N LEU A 216 1.14 -3.37 -11.67
CA LEU A 216 1.94 -2.45 -12.48
C LEU A 216 2.35 -1.18 -11.71
N THR A 217 1.58 -0.80 -10.68
CA THR A 217 1.87 0.38 -9.87
C THR A 217 3.09 0.15 -8.99
N GLU A 218 3.12 -0.98 -8.27
CA GLU A 218 4.27 -1.38 -7.47
C GLU A 218 5.50 -1.65 -8.36
N LEU A 219 5.33 -2.29 -9.53
CA LEU A 219 6.40 -2.46 -10.52
C LEU A 219 7.04 -1.12 -10.93
N SER A 220 6.20 -0.18 -11.38
CA SER A 220 6.66 1.14 -11.83
C SER A 220 7.40 1.86 -10.72
N HIS A 221 6.87 1.80 -9.50
CA HIS A 221 7.46 2.43 -8.35
C HIS A 221 8.84 1.84 -8.01
N ILE A 222 8.97 0.51 -7.95
CA ILE A 222 10.24 -0.18 -7.66
C ILE A 222 11.32 0.23 -8.65
N ILE A 223 11.01 0.20 -9.96
CA ILE A 223 11.97 0.55 -11.01
C ILE A 223 12.38 2.03 -10.91
N LYS A 224 11.41 2.95 -10.77
CA LYS A 224 11.68 4.39 -10.70
C LYS A 224 12.48 4.77 -9.46
N GLU A 225 12.15 4.17 -8.32
CA GLU A 225 12.86 4.39 -7.07
C GLU A 225 14.31 3.90 -7.15
N PHE A 226 14.53 2.71 -7.74
CA PHE A 226 15.87 2.20 -7.99
C PHE A 226 16.68 3.17 -8.87
N ILE A 227 16.10 3.64 -9.97
CA ILE A 227 16.77 4.60 -10.84
C ILE A 227 17.10 5.91 -10.09
N TRP A 228 16.15 6.49 -9.37
CA TRP A 228 16.36 7.75 -8.66
C TRP A 228 17.42 7.68 -7.56
N LYS A 229 17.51 6.56 -6.85
CA LYS A 229 18.50 6.38 -5.77
C LYS A 229 19.88 5.99 -6.31
N GLY A 230 19.93 5.23 -7.39
CA GLY A 230 21.18 4.73 -7.98
C GLY A 230 21.85 5.68 -8.97
N GLY A 231 21.13 6.66 -9.54
CA GLY A 231 21.66 7.47 -10.63
C GLY A 231 21.84 6.65 -11.89
N GLU A 232 23.05 6.66 -12.49
CA GLU A 232 23.41 5.89 -13.68
C GLU A 232 23.32 4.38 -13.41
N THR A 233 22.17 3.80 -13.76
CA THR A 233 21.76 2.43 -13.45
C THR A 233 21.32 1.69 -14.70
N ALA A 234 21.39 0.36 -14.68
CA ALA A 234 20.86 -0.53 -15.71
C ALA A 234 19.64 -1.27 -15.16
N VAL A 235 18.54 -1.31 -15.91
CA VAL A 235 17.34 -2.08 -15.57
C VAL A 235 17.03 -3.05 -16.69
N LEU A 236 16.94 -4.34 -16.39
CA LEU A 236 16.45 -5.36 -17.31
C LEU A 236 15.01 -5.72 -16.95
N LEU A 237 14.08 -5.51 -17.89
CA LEU A 237 12.70 -5.97 -17.79
C LEU A 237 12.49 -7.14 -18.75
N ASP A 238 12.47 -8.34 -18.18
CA ASP A 238 12.33 -9.60 -18.88
C ASP A 238 11.00 -10.29 -18.58
N GLY A 239 10.18 -10.51 -19.61
CA GLY A 239 8.82 -11.04 -19.41
C GLY A 239 7.72 -9.99 -19.56
N ILE A 240 7.86 -9.01 -20.46
CA ILE A 240 6.76 -8.08 -20.77
C ILE A 240 5.50 -8.82 -21.24
N GLU A 241 5.65 -9.96 -21.92
CA GLU A 241 4.56 -10.82 -22.36
C GLU A 241 3.75 -11.30 -21.16
N TYR A 242 4.44 -11.61 -20.06
CA TYR A 242 3.79 -11.98 -18.82
C TYR A 242 3.01 -10.83 -18.21
N LEU A 243 3.51 -9.59 -18.30
CA LEU A 243 2.76 -8.41 -17.87
C LEU A 243 1.54 -8.15 -18.75
N VAL A 244 1.67 -8.25 -20.08
CA VAL A 244 0.57 -8.09 -21.04
C VAL A 244 -0.47 -9.20 -20.90
N LEU A 245 -0.08 -10.42 -20.51
CA LEU A 245 -1.04 -11.50 -20.21
C LEU A 245 -1.93 -11.21 -18.99
N HIS A 246 -1.49 -10.38 -18.05
CA HIS A 246 -2.18 -10.11 -16.79
C HIS A 246 -2.81 -8.72 -16.71
N ASN A 247 -2.55 -7.86 -17.69
CA ASN A 247 -2.96 -6.47 -17.72
C ASN A 247 -3.38 -6.06 -19.12
N SER A 248 -3.99 -4.88 -19.28
CA SER A 248 -4.17 -4.33 -20.62
C SER A 248 -2.81 -3.89 -21.19
N PHE A 249 -2.59 -4.09 -22.51
CA PHE A 249 -1.38 -3.60 -23.16
C PHE A 249 -1.20 -2.09 -22.97
N GLU A 250 -2.28 -1.31 -23.00
CA GLU A 250 -2.24 0.14 -22.78
C GLU A 250 -1.66 0.52 -21.41
N ASP A 251 -2.00 -0.22 -20.35
CA ASP A 251 -1.50 0.05 -19.01
C ASP A 251 -0.03 -0.35 -18.87
N VAL A 252 0.39 -1.44 -19.52
CA VAL A 252 1.79 -1.84 -19.60
C VAL A 252 2.60 -0.79 -20.36
N LEU A 253 2.11 -0.32 -21.52
CA LEU A 253 2.76 0.71 -22.31
C LEU A 253 2.91 2.03 -21.54
N LYS A 254 1.86 2.50 -20.86
CA LYS A 254 1.92 3.70 -19.99
C LYS A 254 2.94 3.53 -18.87
N THR A 255 3.05 2.32 -18.32
CA THR A 255 4.02 2.01 -17.28
C THR A 255 5.45 2.12 -17.80
N ILE A 256 5.71 1.55 -18.98
CA ILE A 256 7.01 1.62 -19.67
C ILE A 256 7.36 3.08 -20.00
N GLN A 257 6.42 3.84 -20.56
CA GLN A 257 6.59 5.27 -20.86
C GLN A 257 6.99 6.06 -19.61
N GLY A 258 6.28 5.84 -18.50
CA GLY A 258 6.60 6.50 -17.26
C GLY A 258 7.97 6.10 -16.69
N VAL A 259 8.44 4.87 -16.95
CA VAL A 259 9.80 4.44 -16.58
C VAL A 259 10.83 5.10 -17.49
N ASP A 260 10.60 5.13 -18.81
CA ASP A 260 11.48 5.77 -19.79
C ASP A 260 11.75 7.24 -19.46
N ASP A 261 10.71 7.99 -19.07
CA ASP A 261 10.84 9.37 -18.60
C ASP A 261 11.90 9.51 -17.49
N VAL A 262 11.94 8.55 -16.56
CA VAL A 262 12.87 8.54 -15.43
C VAL A 262 14.26 8.04 -15.86
N VAL A 263 14.33 7.10 -16.81
CA VAL A 263 15.58 6.61 -17.42
C VAL A 263 16.33 7.77 -18.08
N VAL A 264 15.65 8.55 -18.92
CA VAL A 264 16.23 9.70 -19.63
C VAL A 264 16.75 10.74 -18.64
N GLN A 265 16.00 11.05 -17.58
CA GLN A 265 16.37 12.06 -16.59
C GLN A 265 17.61 11.69 -15.77
N ASN A 266 17.79 10.40 -15.48
CA ASN A 266 18.85 9.91 -14.58
C ASN A 266 20.03 9.26 -15.31
N LYS A 267 20.07 9.36 -16.65
CA LYS A 267 21.14 8.78 -17.47
C LYS A 267 21.27 7.25 -17.35
N SER A 268 20.19 6.61 -16.93
CA SER A 268 20.09 5.16 -16.80
C SER A 268 19.87 4.48 -18.16
N CYS A 269 19.90 3.16 -18.16
CA CYS A 269 19.56 2.34 -19.31
C CYS A 269 18.44 1.37 -18.93
N LEU A 270 17.38 1.31 -19.73
CA LEU A 270 16.35 0.28 -19.63
C LEU A 270 16.52 -0.68 -20.81
N ILE A 271 16.58 -1.97 -20.52
CA ILE A 271 16.63 -3.04 -21.51
C ILE A 271 15.34 -3.84 -21.34
N LEU A 272 14.51 -3.84 -22.37
CA LEU A 272 13.26 -4.56 -22.40
C LEU A 272 13.37 -5.73 -23.37
N THR A 273 13.16 -6.95 -22.88
CA THR A 273 13.11 -8.13 -23.76
C THR A 273 11.67 -8.49 -24.09
N ILE A 274 11.42 -8.81 -25.35
CA ILE A 274 10.10 -9.24 -25.84
C ILE A 274 10.24 -10.31 -26.92
N ASP A 275 9.43 -11.36 -26.85
CA ASP A 275 9.12 -12.23 -27.98
C ASP A 275 8.10 -11.52 -28.89
N PRO A 276 8.50 -11.10 -30.12
CA PRO A 276 7.60 -10.39 -31.02
C PRO A 276 6.35 -11.19 -31.40
N SER A 277 6.39 -12.53 -31.28
CA SER A 277 5.26 -13.40 -31.58
C SER A 277 4.21 -13.45 -30.47
N ALA A 278 4.55 -12.97 -29.27
CA ALA A 278 3.67 -12.98 -28.10
C ALA A 278 2.74 -11.76 -28.01
N VAL A 279 2.93 -10.76 -28.87
CA VAL A 279 2.10 -9.55 -28.96
C VAL A 279 1.58 -9.36 -30.39
N SER A 280 0.54 -8.55 -30.55
CA SER A 280 0.07 -8.21 -31.90
C SER A 280 1.06 -7.29 -32.61
N GLU A 281 1.03 -7.30 -33.95
CA GLU A 281 1.88 -6.44 -34.79
C GLU A 281 1.71 -4.94 -34.44
N GLN A 282 0.47 -4.52 -34.12
CA GLN A 282 0.18 -3.15 -33.71
C GLN A 282 0.83 -2.81 -32.37
N GLU A 283 0.73 -3.69 -31.38
CA GLU A 283 1.33 -3.51 -30.05
C GLU A 283 2.85 -3.47 -30.14
N PHE A 284 3.45 -4.35 -30.95
CA PHE A 284 4.88 -4.36 -31.20
C PHE A 284 5.36 -3.06 -31.85
N HIS A 285 4.63 -2.55 -32.85
CA HIS A 285 4.95 -1.25 -33.46
C HIS A 285 4.84 -0.08 -32.48
N LEU A 286 3.90 -0.13 -31.53
CA LEU A 286 3.79 0.90 -30.49
C LEU A 286 5.00 0.86 -29.55
N LEU A 287 5.46 -0.34 -29.16
CA LEU A 287 6.67 -0.49 -28.36
C LEU A 287 7.92 0.00 -29.10
N LYS A 288 8.09 -0.35 -30.38
CA LYS A 288 9.20 0.14 -31.22
C LYS A 288 9.22 1.64 -31.42
N ARG A 289 8.06 2.29 -31.37
CA ARG A 289 7.98 3.74 -31.49
C ARG A 289 8.43 4.44 -30.20
N GLU A 290 8.25 3.78 -29.07
CA GLU A 290 8.64 4.29 -27.76
C GLU A 290 10.11 3.99 -27.45
N LEU A 291 10.58 2.79 -27.78
CA LEU A 291 11.88 2.27 -27.39
C LEU A 291 12.81 2.12 -28.59
N ASN A 292 14.11 2.29 -28.38
CA ASN A 292 15.09 2.10 -29.45
C ASN A 292 15.29 0.61 -29.70
N GLU A 293 14.97 0.13 -30.90
CA GLU A 293 15.23 -1.25 -31.28
C GLU A 293 16.76 -1.49 -31.33
N TYR A 294 17.24 -2.44 -30.51
CA TYR A 294 18.63 -2.84 -30.54
C TYR A 294 18.82 -3.93 -31.59
N MET A 295 19.59 -3.62 -32.62
CA MET A 295 19.98 -4.56 -33.67
C MET A 295 21.50 -4.71 -33.60
N ALA A 296 21.96 -5.91 -33.23
CA ALA A 296 23.39 -6.26 -33.19
C ALA A 296 23.91 -6.67 -34.57
#